data_AF-A0A930X762-F1
#
_entry.id   AF-A0A930X762-F1
#
_cell.length_a   1.000
_cell.length_b   1.000
_cell.length_c   1.000
_cell.angle_alpha   90.00
_cell.angle_beta   90.00
_cell.angle_gamma   90.00
#
_symmetry.space_group_name_H-M   'P 1'
#
loop_
_entity.id
_entity.type
_entity.pdbx_description
1 polymer ?
#
loop_
_entity_poly.entity_id
_entity_poly.type
_entity_poly.pdbx_seq_one_letter_code
_entity_poly.pdbx_strand_id
1 'polypeptide(L)'
;MLQSLSMSNTSTQIKAYGRFFRKNNQGEFLNDCDFHNLSSPWYELVKAWQKGCLNLFGSNLISLYLRGSIPRGLAIENCSDLDSIVVVKSSFYQENIDNFYLDIFHQQLQSKFTFAVVSKLKLSPKKIFLILSLVGVLS
;
A
#
# COMPACT_ATOMS: atom_id res chain seq x y z
N MET A 1 4.24 -17.24 -52.39
CA MET A 1 4.71 -15.91 -51.95
C MET A 1 4.47 -15.84 -50.46
N LEU A 2 5.48 -16.14 -49.64
CA LEU A 2 5.37 -16.20 -48.18
C LEU A 2 5.47 -14.77 -47.61
N GLN A 3 4.42 -14.29 -46.96
CA GLN A 3 4.45 -13.03 -46.21
C GLN A 3 5.35 -13.18 -44.99
N SER A 4 6.37 -12.33 -44.89
CA SER A 4 7.22 -12.20 -43.72
C SER A 4 6.45 -11.51 -42.59
N LEU A 5 6.27 -12.23 -41.48
CA LEU A 5 5.81 -11.65 -40.22
C LEU A 5 6.89 -10.69 -39.71
N SER A 6 6.61 -9.38 -39.70
CA SER A 6 7.47 -8.41 -39.05
C SER A 6 7.36 -8.58 -37.53
N MET A 7 8.36 -9.19 -36.90
CA MET A 7 8.48 -9.18 -35.45
C MET A 7 8.85 -7.76 -35.01
N SER A 8 7.93 -7.07 -34.36
CA SER A 8 8.23 -5.79 -33.72
C SER A 8 9.15 -6.02 -32.52
N ASN A 9 10.41 -5.60 -32.63
CA ASN A 9 11.34 -5.54 -31.51
C ASN A 9 10.90 -4.45 -30.53
N THR A 10 9.99 -4.76 -29.60
CA THR A 10 9.70 -3.88 -28.46
C THR A 10 10.79 -4.04 -27.43
N SER A 11 11.79 -3.15 -27.46
CA SER A 11 12.76 -3.00 -26.38
C SER A 11 12.03 -2.51 -25.11
N THR A 12 11.93 -3.37 -24.09
CA THR A 12 11.41 -2.97 -22.78
C THR A 12 12.44 -2.10 -22.07
N GLN A 13 12.17 -0.79 -21.97
CA GLN A 13 13.02 0.12 -21.20
C GLN A 13 12.73 0.05 -19.69
N ILE A 14 13.76 -0.22 -18.90
CA ILE A 14 13.70 -0.09 -17.44
C ILE A 14 13.76 1.40 -17.07
N LYS A 15 12.77 1.88 -16.33
CA LYS A 15 12.71 3.26 -15.84
C LYS A 15 13.16 3.35 -14.39
N ALA A 16 14.00 4.34 -14.08
CA ALA A 16 14.56 4.56 -12.74
C ALA A 16 13.58 5.35 -11.85
N TYR A 17 12.50 4.69 -11.45
CA TYR A 17 11.41 5.29 -10.68
C TYR A 17 11.63 5.38 -9.17
N GLY A 18 12.61 4.62 -8.64
CA GLY A 18 12.92 4.58 -7.21
C GLY A 18 14.26 5.22 -6.87
N ARG A 19 14.49 5.44 -5.57
CA ARG A 19 15.80 5.81 -5.04
C ARG A 19 16.11 5.05 -3.75
N PHE A 20 17.41 4.86 -3.52
CA PHE A 20 17.92 4.36 -2.26
C PHE A 20 17.54 5.29 -1.09
N PHE A 21 17.48 4.70 0.11
CA PHE A 21 17.38 5.48 1.33
C PHE A 21 18.58 6.39 1.48
N ARG A 22 18.33 7.61 1.95
CA ARG A 22 19.41 8.51 2.35
C ARG A 22 20.08 7.94 3.58
N LYS A 23 21.38 8.19 3.72
CA LYS A 23 22.14 7.83 4.91
C LYS A 23 22.68 9.10 5.56
N ASN A 24 22.79 9.10 6.89
CA ASN A 24 23.55 10.13 7.58
C ASN A 24 25.07 9.87 7.48
N ASN A 25 25.86 10.73 8.10
CA ASN A 25 27.32 10.65 8.08
C ASN A 25 27.86 9.38 8.77
N GLN A 26 27.03 8.71 9.58
CA GLN A 26 27.31 7.46 10.28
C GLN A 26 26.91 6.22 9.47
N GLY A 27 26.31 6.40 8.29
CA GLY A 27 25.84 5.32 7.43
C GLY A 27 24.47 4.75 7.81
N GLU A 28 23.76 5.36 8.76
CA GLU A 28 22.43 4.93 9.22
C GLU A 28 21.35 5.40 8.22
N PHE A 29 20.35 4.57 7.99
CA PHE A 29 19.23 4.92 7.11
C PHE A 29 18.38 6.03 7.72
N LEU A 30 18.15 7.08 6.95
CA LEU A 30 17.24 8.16 7.31
C LEU A 30 15.84 7.83 6.82
N ASN A 31 14.87 7.77 7.74
CA ASN A 31 13.46 7.66 7.37
C ASN A 31 13.01 8.94 6.66
N ASP A 32 12.65 8.82 5.39
CA ASP A 32 12.18 9.91 4.55
C ASP A 32 10.67 9.88 4.30
N CYS A 33 9.93 9.07 5.07
CA CYS A 33 8.47 9.10 5.10
C CYS A 33 8.00 10.35 5.84
N ASP A 34 7.18 11.18 5.19
CA ASP A 34 6.62 12.41 5.77
C ASP A 34 5.21 12.65 5.21
N PHE A 35 4.29 13.15 6.03
CA PHE A 35 2.96 13.55 5.59
C PHE A 35 2.97 14.70 4.59
N HIS A 36 3.98 15.58 4.64
CA HIS A 36 4.14 16.68 3.69
C HIS A 36 4.48 16.20 2.28
N ASN A 37 4.96 14.95 2.13
CA ASN A 37 5.20 14.34 0.82
C ASN A 37 3.92 13.80 0.18
N LEU A 38 2.79 13.78 0.89
CA LEU A 38 1.52 13.30 0.37
C LEU A 38 0.87 14.38 -0.49
N SER A 39 0.92 14.19 -1.80
CA SER A 39 0.17 14.99 -2.77
C SER A 39 -1.05 14.23 -3.28
N SER A 40 -1.99 14.96 -3.89
CA SER A 40 -3.07 14.35 -4.67
C SER A 40 -2.48 13.55 -5.85
N PRO A 41 -3.04 12.37 -6.21
CA PRO A 41 -4.25 11.75 -5.65
C PRO A 41 -4.00 10.84 -4.43
N TRP A 42 -2.74 10.61 -4.05
CA TRP A 42 -2.36 9.69 -2.98
C TRP A 42 -2.84 10.14 -1.60
N TYR A 43 -2.85 11.45 -1.34
CA TYR A 43 -3.39 12.01 -0.11
C TYR A 43 -4.84 11.57 0.14
N GLU A 44 -5.68 11.61 -0.90
CA GLU A 44 -7.10 11.21 -0.80
C GLU A 44 -7.26 9.71 -0.52
N LEU A 45 -6.42 8.87 -1.13
CA LEU A 45 -6.35 7.44 -0.83
C LEU A 45 -5.98 7.22 0.65
N VAL A 46 -4.92 7.87 1.14
CA VAL A 46 -4.47 7.74 2.53
C VAL A 46 -5.55 8.21 3.50
N LYS A 47 -6.23 9.33 3.22
CA LYS A 47 -7.33 9.84 4.05
C LYS A 47 -8.53 8.89 4.06
N ALA A 48 -8.90 8.33 2.92
CA ALA A 48 -9.99 7.34 2.84
C ALA A 48 -9.64 6.06 3.60
N TRP A 49 -8.41 5.57 3.46
CA TRP A 49 -7.90 4.43 4.21
C TRP A 49 -7.93 4.70 5.72
N GLN A 50 -7.38 5.82 6.17
CA GLN A 50 -7.37 6.22 7.58
C GLN A 50 -8.78 6.25 8.16
N LYS A 51 -9.73 6.90 7.45
CA LYS A 51 -11.13 6.99 7.88
C LYS A 51 -11.78 5.61 7.94
N GLY A 52 -11.54 4.76 6.94
CA GLY A 52 -12.07 3.40 6.92
C GLY A 52 -11.56 2.56 8.08
N CYS A 53 -10.27 2.63 8.40
CA CYS A 53 -9.72 1.96 9.58
C CYS A 53 -10.32 2.49 10.89
N LEU A 54 -10.46 3.81 11.04
CA LEU A 54 -11.10 4.39 12.23
C LEU A 54 -12.54 3.89 12.41
N ASN A 55 -13.31 3.79 11.32
CA ASN A 55 -14.68 3.29 11.36
C ASN A 55 -14.75 1.79 11.66
N LEU A 56 -13.87 0.98 11.04
CA LEU A 56 -13.90 -0.47 11.16
C LEU A 56 -13.42 -0.96 12.52
N PHE A 57 -12.35 -0.35 13.03
CA PHE A 57 -11.70 -0.81 14.26
C PHE A 57 -12.14 -0.01 15.50
N GLY A 58 -12.66 1.21 15.33
CA GLY A 58 -13.19 2.03 16.42
C GLY A 58 -12.22 2.14 17.61
N SER A 59 -12.74 1.85 18.81
CA SER A 59 -11.96 1.88 20.05
C SER A 59 -10.92 0.76 20.18
N ASN A 60 -10.92 -0.22 19.25
CA ASN A 60 -9.91 -1.27 19.18
C ASN A 60 -8.69 -0.85 18.35
N LEU A 61 -8.76 0.25 17.59
CA LEU A 61 -7.60 0.80 16.89
C LEU A 61 -6.60 1.39 17.89
N ILE A 62 -5.33 0.99 17.77
CA ILE A 62 -4.22 1.53 18.57
C ILE A 62 -3.42 2.52 17.74
N SER A 63 -2.99 2.10 16.54
CA SER A 63 -2.19 2.94 15.67
C SER A 63 -2.26 2.52 14.21
N LEU A 64 -1.91 3.47 13.33
CA LEU A 64 -1.81 3.33 11.90
C LEU A 64 -0.40 3.74 11.47
N TYR A 65 0.26 2.92 10.67
CA TYR A 65 1.54 3.25 10.06
C TYR A 65 1.42 3.20 8.55
N LEU A 66 1.86 4.26 7.91
CA LEU A 66 2.00 4.35 6.45
C LEU A 66 3.48 4.22 6.11
N ARG A 67 3.81 3.38 5.12
CA ARG A 67 5.17 3.17 4.63
C ARG A 67 5.18 3.05 3.10
N GLY A 68 6.33 2.73 2.53
CA GLY A 68 6.45 2.48 1.08
C GLY A 68 6.65 3.76 0.26
N SER A 69 6.33 3.70 -1.03
CA SER A 69 6.60 4.81 -1.98
C SER A 69 5.75 6.05 -1.71
N ILE A 70 4.51 5.87 -1.23
CA ILE A 70 3.53 6.94 -1.01
C ILE A 70 4.03 8.01 -0.01
N PRO A 71 4.32 7.70 1.27
CA PRO A 71 4.78 8.70 2.22
C PRO A 71 6.19 9.23 1.91
N ARG A 72 6.91 8.60 0.98
CA ARG A 72 8.23 9.04 0.50
C ARG A 72 8.15 10.00 -0.70
N GLY A 73 6.96 10.24 -1.24
CA GLY A 73 6.75 11.07 -2.44
C GLY A 73 7.27 10.41 -3.72
N LEU A 74 7.31 9.07 -3.77
CA LEU A 74 7.84 8.29 -4.89
C LEU A 74 6.76 7.44 -5.57
N ALA A 75 5.49 7.65 -5.23
CA ALA A 75 4.40 6.83 -5.74
C ALA A 75 4.08 7.15 -7.21
N ILE A 76 3.79 6.11 -7.96
CA ILE A 76 3.51 6.15 -9.39
C ILE A 76 2.18 5.46 -9.65
N GLU A 77 1.31 6.14 -10.39
CA GLU A 77 0.01 5.61 -10.76
C GLU A 77 0.15 4.29 -11.52
N ASN A 78 -0.76 3.35 -11.23
CA ASN A 78 -0.84 2.00 -11.76
C ASN A 78 0.39 1.13 -11.47
N CYS A 79 1.29 1.56 -10.57
CA CYS A 79 2.50 0.84 -10.22
C CYS A 79 2.70 0.74 -8.70
N SER A 80 2.41 1.82 -7.96
CA SER A 80 2.57 1.84 -6.51
C SER A 80 1.37 1.28 -5.77
N ASP A 81 1.67 0.68 -4.62
CA ASP A 81 0.74 0.09 -3.69
C ASP A 81 0.58 0.93 -2.41
N LEU A 82 -0.52 0.66 -1.68
CA LEU A 82 -0.74 1.21 -0.35
C LEU A 82 -0.10 0.31 0.72
N ASP A 83 1.20 0.46 0.92
CA ASP A 83 1.89 -0.23 2.02
C ASP A 83 1.53 0.39 3.38
N SER A 84 0.86 -0.37 4.23
CA SER A 84 0.49 0.12 5.56
C SER A 84 0.38 -0.98 6.61
N ILE A 85 0.37 -0.55 7.87
CA ILE A 85 0.22 -1.42 9.02
C ILE A 85 -0.87 -0.85 9.91
N VAL A 86 -1.81 -1.69 10.31
CA VAL A 86 -2.84 -1.35 11.30
C VAL A 86 -2.57 -2.15 12.56
N VAL A 87 -2.56 -1.46 13.69
CA VAL A 87 -2.36 -2.05 15.00
C VAL A 87 -3.65 -1.95 15.80
N VAL A 88 -4.12 -3.09 16.30
CA VAL A 88 -5.38 -3.20 17.06
C VAL A 88 -5.18 -3.95 18.37
N LYS A 89 -6.11 -3.77 19.32
CA LYS A 89 -6.14 -4.50 20.59
C LYS A 89 -6.25 -6.01 20.35
N SER A 90 -5.58 -6.82 21.17
CA SER A 90 -5.62 -8.28 21.05
C SER A 90 -7.02 -8.87 21.27
N SER A 91 -7.84 -8.24 22.13
CA SER A 91 -9.24 -8.63 22.37
C SER A 91 -10.07 -8.65 21.10
N PHE A 92 -9.76 -7.76 20.16
CA PHE A 92 -10.45 -7.68 18.88
C PHE A 92 -10.22 -8.90 17.97
N TYR A 93 -9.10 -9.60 18.14
CA TYR A 93 -8.86 -10.86 17.42
C TYR A 93 -9.76 -11.99 17.93
N GLN A 94 -10.19 -11.92 19.20
CA GLN A 94 -11.03 -12.95 19.82
C GLN A 94 -12.51 -12.81 19.45
N GLU A 95 -12.94 -11.63 18.97
CA GLU A 95 -14.34 -11.33 18.64
C GLU A 95 -14.74 -11.71 17.19
N ASN A 96 -13.89 -12.43 16.45
CA ASN A 96 -14.06 -12.70 15.02
C ASN A 96 -14.36 -11.42 14.25
N ILE A 97 -13.32 -10.68 13.82
CA ILE A 97 -13.51 -9.92 12.59
C ILE A 97 -14.01 -10.92 11.55
N ASP A 98 -15.22 -10.66 11.05
CA ASP A 98 -15.65 -11.30 9.83
C ASP A 98 -14.75 -10.76 8.72
N ASN A 99 -13.95 -11.64 8.11
CA ASN A 99 -13.13 -11.31 6.95
C ASN A 99 -13.98 -10.61 5.86
N PHE A 100 -15.29 -10.81 5.87
CA PHE A 100 -16.26 -10.06 5.09
C PHE A 100 -16.12 -8.53 5.18
N TYR A 101 -15.99 -7.94 6.37
CA TYR A 101 -15.89 -6.48 6.51
C TYR A 101 -14.54 -5.95 6.01
N LEU A 102 -13.46 -6.71 6.20
CA LEU A 102 -12.15 -6.39 5.62
C LEU A 102 -12.21 -6.45 4.09
N ASP A 103 -12.95 -7.42 3.54
CA ASP A 103 -13.12 -7.61 2.10
C ASP A 103 -13.96 -6.49 1.47
N ILE A 104 -15.06 -6.10 2.11
CA ILE A 104 -15.85 -4.94 1.69
C ILE A 104 -14.99 -3.68 1.70
N PHE A 105 -14.25 -3.43 2.78
CA PHE A 105 -13.42 -2.24 2.88
C PHE A 105 -12.31 -2.22 1.82
N HIS A 106 -11.68 -3.36 1.56
CA HIS A 106 -10.71 -3.51 0.48
C HIS A 106 -11.33 -3.21 -0.90
N GLN A 107 -12.50 -3.79 -1.20
CA GLN A 107 -13.20 -3.54 -2.47
C GLN A 107 -13.61 -2.07 -2.63
N GLN A 108 -14.06 -1.41 -1.57
CA GLN A 108 -14.40 0.02 -1.58
C GLN A 108 -13.18 0.89 -1.91
N LEU A 109 -12.03 0.62 -1.31
CA LEU A 109 -10.79 1.34 -1.65
C LEU A 109 -10.34 1.05 -3.08
N GLN A 110 -10.30 -0.22 -3.48
CA GLN A 110 -9.79 -0.60 -4.80
C GLN A 110 -10.67 -0.07 -5.95
N SER A 111 -12.00 -0.07 -5.77
CA SER A 111 -12.94 0.48 -6.75
C SER A 111 -12.87 2.00 -6.85
N LYS A 112 -12.60 2.69 -5.74
CA LYS A 112 -12.51 4.16 -5.70
C LYS A 112 -11.16 4.67 -6.22
N PHE A 113 -10.08 3.95 -5.97
CA PHE A 113 -8.72 4.39 -6.26
C PHE A 113 -8.04 3.42 -7.24
N THR A 114 -8.51 3.42 -8.49
CA THR A 114 -8.04 2.50 -9.54
C THR A 114 -6.58 2.71 -9.96
N PHE A 115 -6.01 3.88 -9.67
CA PHE A 115 -4.60 4.19 -9.91
C PHE A 115 -3.66 3.52 -8.91
N ALA A 116 -4.17 2.93 -7.83
CA ALA A 116 -3.36 2.31 -6.79
C ALA A 116 -3.65 0.81 -6.70
N VAL A 117 -2.62 0.04 -6.41
CA VAL A 117 -2.79 -1.37 -6.02
C VAL A 117 -3.03 -1.40 -4.50
N VAL A 118 -4.26 -1.69 -4.09
CA VAL A 118 -4.59 -1.81 -2.67
C VAL A 118 -4.42 -3.27 -2.29
N SER A 119 -3.47 -3.58 -1.40
CA SER A 119 -3.32 -4.95 -0.90
C SER A 119 -4.48 -5.32 0.04
N LYS A 120 -4.83 -6.61 0.08
CA LYS A 120 -5.85 -7.12 1.01
C LYS A 120 -5.34 -7.12 2.45
N LEU A 121 -6.20 -6.68 3.38
CA LEU A 121 -5.92 -6.67 4.82
C LEU A 121 -5.79 -8.12 5.31
N LYS A 122 -4.68 -8.45 5.98
CA LYS A 122 -4.46 -9.77 6.58
C LYS A 122 -4.21 -9.67 8.07
N LEU A 123 -5.09 -10.28 8.85
CA LEU A 123 -4.96 -10.40 10.30
C LEU A 123 -3.93 -11.46 10.67
N SER A 124 -3.09 -11.15 11.66
CA SER A 124 -2.17 -12.12 12.25
C SER A 124 -2.35 -12.20 13.78
N PRO A 125 -2.52 -13.40 14.36
CA PRO A 125 -2.74 -13.58 15.80
C PRO A 125 -1.49 -13.33 16.64
N LYS A 126 -0.31 -13.49 16.03
CA LYS A 126 0.97 -13.46 16.73
C LYS A 126 1.54 -12.04 16.70
N LYS A 127 1.00 -11.19 17.58
CA LYS A 127 1.37 -9.78 17.82
C LYS A 127 0.74 -8.82 16.81
N ILE A 128 -0.16 -7.94 17.31
CA ILE A 128 -0.17 -6.47 17.12
C ILE A 128 0.03 -5.93 15.67
N PHE A 129 -0.07 -6.72 14.61
CA PHE A 129 0.28 -6.29 13.26
C PHE A 129 -0.70 -6.84 12.22
N LEU A 130 -1.47 -5.94 11.63
CA LEU A 130 -2.08 -6.11 10.31
C LEU A 130 -1.03 -5.67 9.29
N ILE A 131 -0.45 -6.60 8.52
CA ILE A 131 0.51 -6.27 7.47
C ILE A 131 -0.26 -6.18 6.15
N LEU A 132 -0.35 -4.98 5.57
CA LEU A 132 -0.76 -4.79 4.19
C LEU A 132 0.49 -4.76 3.32
N SER A 133 0.83 -5.91 2.74
CA SER A 133 1.66 -5.97 1.53
C SER A 133 1.27 -7.24 0.76
N LEU A 134 0.82 -7.08 -0.47
CA LEU A 134 0.83 -8.14 -1.47
C LEU A 134 1.15 -7.51 -2.81
N VAL A 135 2.36 -7.83 -3.27
CA VAL A 135 2.87 -7.56 -4.61
C VAL A 135 1.92 -8.24 -5.59
N GLY A 136 1.12 -7.45 -6.31
CA GLY A 136 0.48 -7.91 -7.52
C GLY A 136 1.54 -8.04 -8.60
N VAL A 137 2.06 -9.25 -8.81
CA VAL A 137 2.73 -9.57 -10.07
C VAL A 137 1.64 -9.55 -11.12
N LEU A 138 1.65 -8.53 -12.00
CA LEU A 138 0.94 -8.58 -13.25
C LEU A 138 1.56 -9.73 -14.07
N SER A 139 0.83 -10.84 -14.18
CA SER A 139 1.02 -11.90 -15.17
C SER A 139 -0.32 -12.50 -15.52
#